data_AF-A0A9E7W0T2-F1
#
_entry.id   AF-A0A9E7W0T2-F1
#
_cell.length_a   1.000
_cell.length_b   1.000
_cell.length_c   1.000
_cell.angle_alpha   90.00
_cell.angle_beta   90.00
_cell.angle_gamma   90.00
#
_symmetry.space_group_name_H-M   'P 1'
#
loop_
_entity.id
_entity.type
_entity.pdbx_description
1 polymer ?
#
loop_
_entity_poly.entity_id
_entity_poly.type
_entity_poly.pdbx_seq_one_letter_code
_entity_poly.pdbx_strand_id
1 'polypeptide(L)' 'MRAQSAHVLTRRRGEALDRGVNFIDTANLYSAGDAERVLGEIMGDKRDEVILTSDTNHR' A
#
# COMPACT_ATOMS: atom_id res chain seq x y z
N MET A 1 13.76 -6.24 -13.08
CA MET A 1 12.64 -5.31 -13.32
C MET A 1 11.74 -5.05 -12.09
N ARG A 2 11.57 -6.00 -11.14
CA ARG A 2 10.73 -5.77 -9.92
C ARG A 2 11.35 -4.87 -8.83
N ALA A 3 12.67 -4.88 -8.65
CA ALA A 3 13.33 -4.11 -7.57
C ALA A 3 13.22 -2.59 -7.72
N GLN A 4 13.21 -2.08 -8.96
CA GLN A 4 13.20 -0.63 -9.22
C GLN A 4 11.83 0.00 -8.91
N SER A 5 10.74 -0.72 -9.19
CA SER A 5 9.37 -0.28 -8.92
C SER A 5 9.05 -0.23 -7.43
N ALA A 6 9.51 -1.22 -6.66
CA ALA A 6 9.31 -1.25 -5.20
C ALA A 6 9.99 -0.07 -4.49
N HIS A 7 11.18 0.34 -4.95
CA HIS A 7 11.89 1.49 -4.42
C HIS A 7 11.11 2.81 -4.61
N VAL A 8 10.57 3.03 -5.81
CA VAL A 8 9.78 4.23 -6.11
C VAL A 8 8.52 4.32 -5.26
N LEU A 9 7.81 3.20 -5.08
CA LEU A 9 6.58 3.18 -4.27
C LEU A 9 6.88 3.34 -2.77
N THR A 10 7.95 2.72 -2.27
CA THR A 10 8.40 2.89 -0.88
C THR A 10 8.76 4.35 -0.59
N ARG A 11 9.42 5.03 -1.53
CA ARG A 11 9.69 6.47 -1.46
C ARG A 11 8.39 7.28 -1.42
N ARG A 12 7.46 7.03 -2.34
CA ARG A 12 6.17 7.75 -2.40
C ARG A 12 5.34 7.57 -1.13
N ARG A 13 5.32 6.36 -0.57
CA ARG A 13 4.73 6.08 0.75
C ARG A 13 5.37 6.97 1.82
N GLY A 14 6.70 7.06 1.85
CA GLY A 14 7.42 7.96 2.76
C GLY A 14 6.97 9.42 2.62
N GLU A 15 6.96 9.94 1.39
CA GLU A 15 6.51 11.32 1.13
C GLU A 15 5.05 11.57 1.52
N ALA A 16 4.18 10.57 1.39
CA ALA A 16 2.78 10.65 1.81
C ALA A 16 2.68 10.74 3.34
N LEU A 17 3.41 9.89 4.06
CA LEU A 17 3.48 9.91 5.53
C LEU A 17 4.07 11.23 6.05
N ASP A 18 5.12 11.74 5.42
CA ASP A 18 5.73 13.02 5.77
C ASP A 18 4.75 14.20 5.60
N ARG A 19 3.74 14.04 4.73
CA ARG A 19 2.64 15.00 4.52
C ARG A 19 1.42 14.74 5.40
N GLY A 20 1.49 13.79 6.33
CA GLY A 20 0.40 13.41 7.22
C GLY A 20 -0.67 12.52 6.58
N VAL A 21 -0.45 11.98 5.38
CA VAL A 21 -1.35 11.04 4.73
C VAL A 21 -1.03 9.63 5.21
N ASN A 22 -1.86 9.09 6.10
CA ASN A 22 -1.66 7.78 6.70
C ASN A 22 -2.87 6.83 6.57
N PHE A 23 -3.93 7.25 5.89
CA PHE A 23 -5.10 6.41 5.63
C PHE A 23 -5.00 5.81 4.22
N ILE A 24 -4.98 4.48 4.14
CA ILE A 24 -4.90 3.75 2.87
C ILE A 24 -6.08 2.80 2.76
N ASP A 25 -6.83 2.95 1.67
CA ASP A 25 -7.93 2.06 1.29
C ASP A 25 -7.51 1.15 0.14
N THR A 26 -7.90 -0.12 0.20
CA THR A 26 -7.63 -1.13 -0.82
C THR A 26 -8.77 -2.13 -0.94
N ALA A 27 -8.70 -3.04 -1.91
CA ALA A 27 -9.68 -4.10 -2.08
C ALA A 27 -9.08 -5.28 -2.84
N ASN A 28 -9.60 -6.48 -2.59
CA ASN A 28 -9.21 -7.71 -3.30
C ASN A 28 -9.45 -7.61 -4.82
N LEU A 29 -10.40 -6.78 -5.25
CA LEU A 29 -10.72 -6.56 -6.66
C LEU A 29 -9.77 -5.55 -7.34
N TYR A 30 -9.06 -4.71 -6.60
CA TYR A 30 -8.15 -3.74 -7.20
C TYR A 30 -6.96 -4.46 -7.84
N SER A 31 -6.89 -4.40 -9.16
CA SER A 31 -5.92 -5.15 -9.97
C SER A 31 -5.90 -6.65 -9.66
N ALA A 32 -7.08 -7.24 -9.39
CA ALA A 32 -7.21 -8.67 -9.05
C ALA A 32 -6.30 -9.12 -7.88
N GLY A 33 -6.11 -8.27 -6.88
CA GLY A 33 -5.33 -8.55 -5.66
C GLY A 33 -3.88 -8.06 -5.72
N ASP A 34 -3.39 -7.64 -6.89
CA ASP A 34 -2.02 -7.10 -7.01
C ASP A 34 -1.84 -5.82 -6.19
N ALA A 35 -2.90 -5.02 -6.01
CA ALA A 35 -2.84 -3.82 -5.19
C ALA A 35 -2.49 -4.13 -3.73
N GLU A 36 -3.17 -5.10 -3.12
CA GLU A 36 -2.91 -5.53 -1.74
C GLU A 36 -1.52 -6.15 -1.60
N ARG A 37 -1.09 -6.92 -2.61
CA ARG A 37 0.24 -7.52 -2.62
C ARG A 37 1.35 -6.47 -2.66
N VAL A 38 1.24 -5.50 -3.58
CA VAL A 38 2.20 -4.39 -3.67
C VAL A 38 2.17 -3.54 -2.40
N LEU A 39 0.99 -3.31 -1.82
CA LEU A 39 0.85 -2.57 -0.57
C LEU A 39 1.61 -3.26 0.56
N GLY A 40 1.47 -4.59 0.69
CA GLY A 40 2.24 -5.39 1.65
C GLY A 40 3.76 -5.30 1.43
N GLU A 41 4.21 -5.33 0.17
CA GLU A 41 5.63 -5.21 -0.18
C GLU A 41 6.23 -3.84 0.21
N ILE A 42 5.45 -2.74 0.16
CA ILE A 42 5.94 -1.39 0.48
C ILE A 42 5.71 -0.96 1.93
N MET A 43 4.82 -1.62 2.68
CA MET A 43 4.51 -1.26 4.07
C MET A 43 5.72 -1.47 4.99
N GLY A 44 6.42 -2.59 4.86
CA GLY A 44 7.65 -2.87 5.62
C GLY A 44 7.51 -2.62 7.13
N ASP A 45 8.51 -1.94 7.70
CA ASP A 45 8.59 -1.51 9.10
C ASP A 45 7.62 -0.37 9.46
N LYS A 46 7.06 0.33 8.48
CA LYS A 46 6.14 1.46 8.68
C LYS A 46 4.67 1.05 8.78
N ARG A 47 4.38 -0.25 8.90
CA ARG A 47 2.99 -0.75 8.98
C ARG A 47 2.22 -0.14 10.15
N ASP A 48 2.89 0.18 11.26
CA ASP A 48 2.26 0.77 12.45
C ASP A 48 1.92 2.26 12.28
N GLU A 49 2.48 2.91 11.26
CA GLU A 49 2.21 4.32 10.94
C GLU A 49 0.95 4.51 10.06
N VAL A 50 0.32 3.40 9.60
CA VAL A 50 -0.76 3.43 8.61
C VAL A 50 -2.07 2.88 9.16
N ILE A 51 -3.16 3.60 8.89
CA ILE A 51 -4.54 3.11 9.04
C ILE A 51 -4.93 2.45 7.72
N LEU A 52 -5.13 1.13 7.75
CA LEU A 52 -5.42 0.32 6.57
C LEU A 52 -6.87 -0.16 6.58
N THR A 53 -7.59 0.09 5.50
CA THR A 53 -8.90 -0.51 5.20
C THR A 53 -8.81 -1.40 3.98
N SER A 54 -9.52 -2.53 3.99
CA SER A 54 -9.69 -3.37 2.80
C SER A 54 -11.15 -3.81 2.68
N ASP A 55 -11.64 -3.86 1.45
CA ASP A 55 -12.94 -4.42 1.11
C ASP A 55 -12.79 -5.78 0.41
N THR A 56 -13.61 -6.73 0.83
CA THR A 56 -13.79 -8.02 0.19
C THR A 56 -15.22 -8.07 -0.32
N ASN A 57 -15.42 -7.66 -1.57
CA ASN A 57 -16.75 -7.64 -2.16
C ASN A 57 -17.37 -9.05 -2.11
N HIS A 58 -18.34 -9.22 -1.21
CA HIS A 58 -19.11 -10.45 -1.04
C HIS A 58 -20.43 -10.29 -1.78
N ARG A 59 -20.49 -10.83 -2.99
CA ARG A 59 -21.77 -11.18 -3.61
C ARG A 59 -22.02 -12.66 -3.45
#